data_AF-A0A4Y1R909-F1
#
_entry.id   AF-A0A4Y1R909-F1
#
_cell.length_a   1.000
_cell.length_b   1.000
_cell.length_c   1.000
_cell.angle_alpha   90.00
_cell.angle_beta   90.00
_cell.angle_gamma   90.00
#
_symmetry.space_group_name_H-M   'P 1'
#
loop_
_entity.id
_entity.type
_entity.pdbx_description
1 polymer ?
#
loop_
_entity_poly.entity_id
_entity_poly.type
_entity_poly.pdbx_seq_one_letter_code
_entity_poly.pdbx_strand_id
1 'polypeptide(L)'
;MWVFEETLPSGEKLTDAINRNNENVKYLPGIKLGKNVVADPDLDNAVNGANMLVFVTPHQFMEGICKRLVGKIKGDVEAISLIKGMEVKMEGPCMISTLISEQLGINCCVLMGANIANEIALEKFSEATVGYRENRAIAEKWVHLFSTPYFIVTPVQDVEGVELCGTLKNVVAIAAGFVDGLEMGNNTKAAIMRIGLREMKAFSKMLFSSVKDSTFFESCGVADLITTCLGGRNRKVAEAFARSGGKDRLMSSKQKCCRGVSTAKEVYEVLSHRGWLEFFPLFATVHEICIGSLPPSAIVEHSERKPEL
;
A
#
# COMPACT_ATOMS: atom_id res chain seq x y z
N MET A 1 20.76 -7.17 0.29
CA MET A 1 19.65 -6.20 0.42
C MET A 1 20.09 -4.91 -0.23
N TRP A 2 19.47 -4.51 -1.34
CA TRP A 2 19.79 -3.23 -1.95
C TRP A 2 19.35 -2.06 -1.04
N VAL A 3 20.22 -1.08 -0.87
CA VAL A 3 19.95 0.15 -0.12
C VAL A 3 20.41 1.33 -0.97
N PHE A 4 19.54 2.29 -1.26
CA PHE A 4 19.97 3.52 -1.91
C PHE A 4 21.00 4.22 -1.01
N GLU A 5 22.20 4.48 -1.53
CA GLU A 5 23.30 5.01 -0.72
C GLU A 5 22.99 6.42 -0.25
N GLU A 6 23.12 6.63 1.06
CA GLU A 6 22.91 7.92 1.70
C GLU A 6 24.02 8.16 2.71
N THR A 7 24.44 9.41 2.84
CA THR A 7 25.38 9.81 3.88
C THR A 7 24.62 10.20 5.14
N LEU A 8 24.93 9.54 6.26
CA LEU A 8 24.40 9.88 7.58
C LEU A 8 24.94 11.24 8.05
N PRO A 9 24.28 11.90 9.02
CA PRO A 9 24.81 13.14 9.62
C PRO A 9 26.22 13.00 10.22
N SER A 10 26.65 11.78 10.56
CA SER A 10 28.01 11.46 11.01
C SER A 10 29.06 11.46 9.90
N GLY A 11 28.66 11.58 8.62
CA GLY A 11 29.54 11.45 7.45
C GLY A 11 29.74 10.01 6.97
N GLU A 12 29.23 9.02 7.69
CA GLU A 12 29.31 7.60 7.32
C GLU A 12 28.26 7.24 6.25
N LYS A 13 28.59 6.30 5.36
CA LYS A 13 27.64 5.69 4.44
C LYS A 13 26.61 4.83 5.17
N LEU A 14 25.35 4.91 4.76
CA LEU A 14 24.26 4.16 5.41
C LEU A 14 24.48 2.64 5.30
N THR A 15 24.97 2.16 4.17
CA THR A 15 25.27 0.74 3.95
C THR A 15 26.34 0.21 4.90
N ASP A 16 27.44 0.95 5.07
CA ASP A 16 28.51 0.63 6.00
C ASP A 16 28.00 0.56 7.45
N ALA A 17 27.19 1.55 7.86
CA ALA A 17 26.57 1.57 9.19
C ALA A 17 25.65 0.36 9.42
N ILE A 18 24.84 -0.02 8.42
CA ILE A 18 23.96 -1.20 8.51
C ILE A 18 24.78 -2.47 8.64
N ASN A 19 25.79 -2.67 7.79
CA ASN A 19 26.62 -3.88 7.79
C ASN A 19 27.42 -4.03 9.08
N ARG A 20 27.92 -2.93 9.65
CA ARG A 20 28.68 -2.94 10.91
C ARG A 20 27.80 -3.19 12.13
N ASN A 21 26.62 -2.56 12.18
CA ASN A 21 25.80 -2.52 13.40
C ASN A 21 24.59 -3.49 13.36
N ASN A 22 24.38 -4.15 12.22
CA ASN A 22 23.17 -4.89 11.86
C ASN A 22 21.90 -4.08 12.16
N GLU A 23 21.87 -2.80 11.79
CA GLU A 23 20.77 -1.90 12.15
C GLU A 23 20.63 -0.79 11.11
N ASN A 24 19.40 -0.54 10.66
CA ASN A 24 19.09 0.63 9.84
C ASN A 24 18.68 1.79 10.75
N VAL A 25 19.68 2.50 11.28
CA VAL A 25 19.53 3.59 12.26
C VAL A 25 18.64 4.75 11.78
N LYS A 26 18.41 4.87 10.47
CA LYS A 26 17.59 5.93 9.89
C LYS A 26 16.12 5.52 9.74
N TYR A 27 15.86 4.33 9.23
CA TYR A 27 14.51 3.90 8.85
C TYR A 27 13.85 2.94 9.85
N LEU A 28 14.64 2.26 10.70
CA LEU A 28 14.14 1.36 11.74
C LEU A 28 15.08 1.40 12.98
N PRO A 29 15.19 2.57 13.64
CA PRO A 29 16.10 2.75 14.77
C PRO A 29 15.72 1.85 15.95
N GLY A 30 16.74 1.28 16.60
CA GLY A 30 16.59 0.42 17.79
C GLY A 30 16.27 -1.05 17.50
N ILE A 31 16.13 -1.44 16.23
CA ILE A 31 15.84 -2.83 15.84
C ILE A 31 17.07 -3.44 15.16
N LYS A 32 17.52 -4.58 15.69
CA LYS A 32 18.60 -5.35 15.09
C LYS A 32 18.08 -6.23 13.96
N LEU A 33 18.68 -6.07 12.79
CA LEU A 33 18.54 -6.96 11.65
C LEU A 33 19.30 -8.26 11.92
N GLY A 34 18.92 -9.34 11.23
CA GLY A 34 19.66 -10.61 11.28
C GLY A 34 21.11 -10.43 10.85
N LYS A 35 22.03 -11.19 11.45
CA LYS A 35 23.47 -11.14 11.12
C LYS A 35 23.78 -11.55 9.66
N ASN A 36 22.84 -12.24 9.03
CA ASN A 36 22.87 -12.68 7.64
C ASN A 36 22.33 -11.62 6.64
N VAL A 37 21.92 -10.44 7.13
CA VAL A 37 21.47 -9.34 6.26
C VAL A 37 22.68 -8.48 5.87
N VAL A 38 22.96 -8.42 4.56
CA VAL A 38 24.01 -7.58 3.98
C VAL A 38 23.37 -6.45 3.18
N ALA A 39 23.69 -5.20 3.53
CA ALA A 39 23.30 -4.01 2.79
C ALA A 39 24.30 -3.74 1.66
N ASP A 40 23.78 -3.46 0.47
CA ASP A 40 24.58 -3.22 -0.74
C ASP A 40 24.04 -2.00 -1.50
N PRO A 41 24.88 -1.00 -1.81
CA PRO A 41 24.44 0.16 -2.59
C PRO A 41 24.25 -0.13 -4.08
N ASP A 42 24.89 -1.18 -4.59
CA ASP A 42 24.83 -1.56 -5.99
C ASP A 42 23.66 -2.53 -6.22
N LEU A 43 22.70 -2.08 -7.01
CA LEU A 43 21.50 -2.85 -7.32
C LEU A 43 21.83 -4.12 -8.12
N ASP A 44 22.80 -4.06 -9.03
CA ASP A 44 23.15 -5.18 -9.91
C ASP A 44 23.81 -6.29 -9.09
N ASN A 45 24.71 -5.93 -8.16
CA ASN A 45 25.30 -6.86 -7.23
C ASN A 45 24.26 -7.46 -6.28
N ALA A 46 23.34 -6.64 -5.77
CA ALA A 46 22.32 -7.08 -4.83
C ALA A 46 21.33 -8.11 -5.41
N VAL A 47 21.10 -8.11 -6.72
CA VAL A 47 20.22 -9.09 -7.41
C VAL A 47 20.98 -10.25 -8.03
N ASN A 48 22.31 -10.15 -8.16
CA ASN A 48 23.10 -11.18 -8.82
C ASN A 48 23.00 -12.51 -8.08
N GLY A 49 22.59 -13.56 -8.79
CA GLY A 49 22.41 -14.90 -8.23
C GLY A 49 21.17 -15.09 -7.36
N ALA A 50 20.32 -14.06 -7.21
CA ALA A 50 19.06 -14.19 -6.48
C ALA A 50 18.07 -15.11 -7.22
N ASN A 51 17.31 -15.89 -6.45
CA ASN A 51 16.21 -16.75 -6.93
C ASN A 51 14.83 -16.25 -6.46
N MET A 52 14.80 -15.42 -5.41
CA MET A 52 13.60 -14.84 -4.83
C MET A 52 13.86 -13.34 -4.57
N LEU A 53 13.06 -12.47 -5.19
CA LEU A 53 13.19 -11.02 -5.09
C LEU A 53 12.02 -10.40 -4.34
N VAL A 54 12.32 -9.65 -3.27
CA VAL A 54 11.32 -8.92 -2.48
C VAL A 54 11.38 -7.43 -2.84
N PHE A 55 10.34 -6.93 -3.49
CA PHE A 55 10.19 -5.53 -3.84
C PHE A 55 9.45 -4.78 -2.72
N VAL A 56 10.16 -3.88 -2.04
CA VAL A 56 9.65 -3.14 -0.86
C VAL A 56 10.12 -1.68 -0.84
N THR A 57 10.14 -1.06 -2.02
CA THR A 57 10.54 0.35 -2.19
C THR A 57 9.31 1.26 -2.32
N PRO A 58 9.43 2.59 -2.13
CA PRO A 58 8.35 3.50 -2.52
C PRO A 58 7.98 3.32 -4.01
N HIS A 59 6.67 3.26 -4.31
CA HIS A 59 6.17 2.88 -5.65
C HIS A 59 6.71 3.79 -6.77
N GLN A 60 6.88 5.08 -6.50
CA GLN A 60 7.41 6.09 -7.43
C GLN A 60 8.81 5.78 -8.00
N PHE A 61 9.57 4.87 -7.38
CA PHE A 61 10.89 4.46 -7.86
C PHE A 61 10.85 3.15 -8.66
N MET A 62 9.70 2.46 -8.69
CA MET A 62 9.62 1.09 -9.21
C MET A 62 9.90 1.02 -10.70
N GLU A 63 9.35 1.95 -11.49
CA GLU A 63 9.63 1.99 -12.93
C GLU A 63 11.15 2.13 -13.22
N GLY A 64 11.85 2.99 -12.49
CA GLY A 64 13.29 3.17 -12.64
C GLY A 64 14.10 1.95 -12.19
N ILE A 65 13.67 1.27 -11.12
CA ILE A 65 14.29 0.05 -10.63
C ILE A 65 14.11 -1.08 -11.64
N CYS A 66 12.88 -1.32 -12.11
CA CYS A 66 12.59 -2.35 -13.11
C CYS A 66 13.42 -2.12 -14.39
N LYS A 67 13.46 -0.90 -14.92
CA LYS A 67 14.30 -0.56 -16.10
C LYS A 67 15.77 -0.91 -15.92
N ARG A 68 16.35 -0.71 -14.73
CA ARG A 68 17.75 -1.06 -14.45
C ARG A 68 18.00 -2.57 -14.37
N LEU A 69 16.97 -3.34 -14.04
CA LEU A 69 17.01 -4.78 -13.84
C LEU A 69 16.72 -5.60 -15.10
N VAL A 70 16.20 -4.97 -16.15
CA VAL A 70 15.96 -5.62 -17.46
C VAL A 70 17.24 -6.30 -17.95
N GLY A 71 17.14 -7.61 -18.26
CA GLY A 71 18.26 -8.41 -18.76
C GLY A 71 19.28 -8.84 -17.70
N LYS A 72 19.08 -8.50 -16.41
CA LYS A 72 20.00 -8.85 -15.32
C LYS A 72 19.47 -9.92 -14.37
N ILE A 73 18.21 -10.31 -14.53
CA ILE A 73 17.52 -11.32 -13.70
C ILE A 73 17.28 -12.56 -14.56
N LYS A 74 17.42 -13.75 -13.97
CA LYS A 74 17.10 -15.01 -14.63
C LYS A 74 15.58 -15.19 -14.73
N GLY A 75 15.10 -15.84 -15.79
CA GLY A 75 13.66 -16.02 -16.02
C GLY A 75 12.93 -16.92 -15.01
N ASP A 76 13.66 -17.70 -14.21
CA ASP A 76 13.13 -18.58 -13.16
C ASP A 76 13.10 -17.94 -11.76
N VAL A 77 13.42 -16.64 -11.68
CA VAL A 77 13.34 -15.89 -10.43
C VAL A 77 11.90 -15.61 -10.07
N GLU A 78 11.56 -15.82 -8.80
CA GLU A 78 10.24 -15.49 -8.26
C GLU A 78 10.28 -14.11 -7.59
N ALA A 79 9.33 -13.24 -7.91
CA ALA A 79 9.19 -11.94 -7.26
C ALA A 79 8.01 -11.91 -6.28
N ILE A 80 8.11 -11.04 -5.28
CA ILE A 80 6.97 -10.63 -4.45
C ILE A 80 7.02 -9.11 -4.20
N SER A 81 5.88 -8.44 -4.35
CA SER A 81 5.73 -7.01 -4.05
C SER A 81 5.02 -6.79 -2.71
N LEU A 82 5.63 -5.98 -1.85
CA LEU A 82 5.03 -5.45 -0.61
C LEU A 82 4.59 -3.99 -0.79
N ILE A 83 4.61 -3.49 -2.02
CA ILE A 83 4.42 -2.08 -2.35
C ILE A 83 2.93 -1.78 -2.43
N LYS A 84 2.43 -0.96 -1.50
CA LYS A 84 1.06 -0.43 -1.52
C LYS A 84 0.99 0.83 -2.40
N GLY A 85 0.21 0.77 -3.48
CA GLY A 85 0.02 1.82 -4.48
C GLY A 85 -0.37 1.24 -5.85
N MET A 86 -0.81 2.10 -6.76
CA MET A 86 -1.00 1.79 -8.17
C MET A 86 -0.48 2.95 -9.01
N GLU A 87 -0.12 2.70 -10.26
CA GLU A 87 0.18 3.77 -11.22
C GLU A 87 -1.05 4.01 -12.11
N VAL A 88 -1.40 5.26 -12.39
CA VAL A 88 -2.42 5.57 -13.41
C VAL A 88 -1.70 5.94 -14.69
N LYS A 89 -1.90 5.11 -15.72
CA LYS A 89 -1.40 5.35 -17.08
C LYS A 89 -2.57 5.70 -18.00
N MET A 90 -2.27 6.14 -19.23
CA MET A 90 -3.32 6.47 -20.21
C MET A 90 -4.22 5.26 -20.51
N GLU A 91 -3.66 4.05 -20.44
CA GLU A 91 -4.35 2.78 -20.66
C GLU A 91 -5.18 2.31 -19.45
N GLY A 92 -5.03 2.97 -18.29
CA GLY A 92 -5.73 2.67 -17.06
C GLY A 92 -4.81 2.42 -15.85
N PRO A 93 -5.37 1.96 -14.71
CA PRO A 93 -4.58 1.65 -13.53
C PRO A 93 -3.67 0.44 -13.78
N CYS A 94 -2.39 0.61 -13.53
CA CYS A 94 -1.35 -0.40 -13.61
C CYS A 94 -0.93 -0.80 -12.19
N MET A 95 -1.12 -2.08 -11.86
CA MET A 95 -0.70 -2.63 -10.58
C MET A 95 0.82 -2.78 -10.54
N ILE A 96 1.44 -2.64 -9.37
CA ILE A 96 2.90 -2.73 -9.22
C ILE A 96 3.39 -4.15 -9.51
N SER A 97 2.64 -5.17 -9.09
CA SER A 97 2.94 -6.57 -9.46
C SER A 97 2.91 -6.80 -10.98
N THR A 98 1.99 -6.14 -11.68
CA THR A 98 1.87 -6.23 -13.15
C THR A 98 3.03 -5.51 -13.83
N LEU A 99 3.38 -4.30 -13.36
CA LEU A 99 4.56 -3.56 -13.81
C LEU A 99 5.85 -4.40 -13.69
N ILE A 100 6.05 -5.06 -12.54
CA ILE A 100 7.20 -5.92 -12.30
C ILE A 100 7.19 -7.10 -13.27
N SER A 101 6.04 -7.77 -13.42
CA SER A 101 5.91 -8.95 -14.27
C SER A 101 6.14 -8.64 -15.74
N GLU A 102 5.55 -7.55 -16.24
CA GLU A 102 5.66 -7.13 -17.65
C GLU A 102 7.07 -6.64 -18.00
N GLN A 103 7.72 -5.86 -17.13
CA GLN A 103 9.04 -5.31 -17.44
C GLN A 103 10.17 -6.34 -17.28
N LEU A 104 10.06 -7.25 -16.32
CA LEU A 104 11.13 -8.18 -15.98
C LEU A 104 10.90 -9.60 -16.54
N GLY A 105 9.69 -9.91 -17.04
CA GLY A 105 9.36 -11.23 -17.58
C GLY A 105 9.37 -12.34 -16.54
N ILE A 106 9.07 -12.01 -15.28
CA ILE A 106 9.06 -12.96 -14.15
C ILE A 106 7.71 -12.96 -13.45
N ASN A 107 7.37 -14.03 -12.73
CA ASN A 107 6.17 -14.07 -11.91
C ASN A 107 6.32 -13.17 -10.68
N CYS A 108 5.24 -12.43 -10.33
CA CYS A 108 5.21 -11.57 -9.16
C CYS A 108 3.98 -11.85 -8.28
N CYS A 109 4.22 -12.39 -7.09
CA CYS A 109 3.24 -12.46 -6.01
C CYS A 109 3.13 -11.10 -5.30
N VAL A 110 2.18 -10.97 -4.36
CA VAL A 110 2.06 -9.78 -3.50
C VAL A 110 1.94 -10.18 -2.04
N LEU A 111 2.41 -9.34 -1.11
CA LEU A 111 2.15 -9.49 0.32
C LEU A 111 1.55 -8.21 0.87
N MET A 112 0.31 -8.31 1.35
CA MET A 112 -0.47 -7.20 1.90
C MET A 112 -1.09 -7.60 3.23
N GLY A 113 -1.36 -6.64 4.11
CA GLY A 113 -1.88 -6.93 5.45
C GLY A 113 -1.80 -5.73 6.38
N ALA A 114 -2.38 -5.89 7.56
CA ALA A 114 -2.40 -4.96 8.68
C ALA A 114 -1.02 -4.81 9.35
N ASN A 115 -0.02 -4.38 8.56
CA ASN A 115 1.39 -4.60 8.86
C ASN A 115 2.08 -3.28 9.24
N ILE A 116 1.86 -2.79 10.47
CA ILE A 116 2.63 -1.64 10.98
C ILE A 116 4.06 -2.11 11.24
N ALA A 117 5.01 -1.63 10.44
CA ALA A 117 6.40 -2.11 10.44
C ALA A 117 7.04 -2.15 11.85
N ASN A 118 6.84 -1.09 12.66
CA ASN A 118 7.40 -1.02 14.01
C ASN A 118 6.80 -2.07 14.96
N GLU A 119 5.54 -2.49 14.77
CA GLU A 119 4.92 -3.49 15.64
C GLU A 119 5.41 -4.89 15.31
N ILE A 120 5.52 -5.20 14.01
CA ILE A 120 6.09 -6.47 13.53
C ILE A 120 7.57 -6.57 13.93
N ALA A 121 8.33 -5.48 13.81
CA ALA A 121 9.73 -5.42 14.22
C ALA A 121 9.93 -5.62 15.74
N LEU A 122 8.89 -5.34 16.54
CA LEU A 122 8.85 -5.61 17.98
C LEU A 122 8.19 -6.96 18.31
N GLU A 123 8.06 -7.83 17.31
CA GLU A 123 7.52 -9.19 17.44
C GLU A 123 6.09 -9.25 18.00
N LYS A 124 5.33 -8.17 17.82
CA LYS A 124 3.91 -8.18 18.17
C LYS A 124 3.15 -9.01 17.15
N PHE A 125 2.16 -9.75 17.64
CA PHE A 125 1.30 -10.57 16.82
C PHE A 125 0.65 -9.76 15.69
N SER A 126 0.76 -10.26 14.46
CA SER A 126 0.19 -9.68 13.25
C SER A 126 -0.02 -10.78 12.19
N GLU A 127 -0.81 -10.46 11.17
CA GLU A 127 -1.18 -11.38 10.11
C GLU A 127 -1.06 -10.70 8.75
N ALA A 128 -0.70 -11.44 7.72
CA ALA A 128 -0.63 -10.96 6.35
C ALA A 128 -1.16 -11.97 5.33
N THR A 129 -1.45 -11.48 4.15
CA THR A 129 -1.99 -12.24 3.03
C THR A 129 -1.00 -12.20 1.87
N VAL A 130 -0.64 -13.36 1.35
CA VAL A 130 0.13 -13.49 0.11
C VAL A 130 -0.82 -13.76 -1.05
N GLY A 131 -0.90 -12.84 -2.01
CA GLY A 131 -1.64 -13.02 -3.25
C GLY A 131 -0.80 -13.75 -4.29
N TYR A 132 -1.36 -14.77 -4.94
CA TYR A 132 -0.73 -15.51 -6.04
C TYR A 132 -1.72 -15.83 -7.18
N ARG A 133 -1.19 -16.13 -8.37
CA ARG A 133 -2.00 -16.45 -9.57
C ARG A 133 -2.30 -17.94 -9.69
N GLU A 134 -1.37 -18.71 -10.24
CA GLU A 134 -1.64 -20.12 -10.59
C GLU A 134 -0.87 -21.09 -9.69
N ASN A 135 0.41 -20.82 -9.46
CA ASN A 135 1.28 -21.77 -8.78
C ASN A 135 1.26 -21.60 -7.25
N ARG A 136 0.41 -22.38 -6.60
CA ARG A 136 0.31 -22.42 -5.13
C ARG A 136 1.62 -22.81 -4.45
N ALA A 137 2.44 -23.68 -5.05
CA ALA A 137 3.70 -24.10 -4.44
C ALA A 137 4.71 -22.94 -4.31
N ILE A 138 4.68 -21.97 -5.23
CA ILE A 138 5.46 -20.73 -5.10
C ILE A 138 4.92 -19.89 -3.95
N ALA A 139 3.61 -19.74 -3.82
CA ALA A 139 3.00 -19.02 -2.71
C ALA A 139 3.37 -19.64 -1.35
N GLU A 140 3.40 -20.97 -1.26
CA GLU A 140 3.79 -21.70 -0.05
C GLU A 140 5.27 -21.47 0.32
N LYS A 141 6.17 -21.31 -0.67
CA LYS A 141 7.56 -20.88 -0.42
C LYS A 141 7.62 -19.48 0.19
N TRP A 142 6.82 -18.54 -0.33
CA TRP A 142 6.73 -17.19 0.24
C TRP A 142 6.14 -17.19 1.65
N VAL A 143 5.06 -17.95 1.87
CA VAL A 143 4.47 -18.14 3.20
C VAL A 143 5.51 -18.69 4.17
N HIS A 144 6.27 -19.71 3.78
CA HIS A 144 7.32 -20.27 4.61
C HIS A 144 8.43 -19.26 4.91
N LEU A 145 8.84 -18.46 3.93
CA LEU A 145 9.89 -17.45 4.09
C LEU A 145 9.49 -16.31 5.03
N PHE A 146 8.22 -15.87 4.99
CA PHE A 146 7.75 -14.74 5.79
C PHE A 146 7.15 -15.14 7.14
N SER A 147 6.64 -16.36 7.29
CA SER A 147 5.93 -16.74 8.52
C SER A 147 6.87 -16.86 9.72
N THR A 148 6.43 -16.30 10.85
CA THR A 148 7.07 -16.43 12.16
C THR A 148 5.99 -16.74 13.23
N PRO A 149 6.34 -17.08 14.47
CA PRO A 149 5.35 -17.29 15.54
C PRO A 149 4.45 -16.08 15.82
N TYR A 150 4.89 -14.86 15.45
CA TYR A 150 4.16 -13.61 15.65
C TYR A 150 3.69 -12.98 14.33
N PHE A 151 4.05 -13.54 13.17
CA PHE A 151 3.63 -13.02 11.87
C PHE A 151 3.10 -14.16 11.01
N ILE A 152 1.78 -14.33 11.02
CA ILE A 152 1.10 -15.43 10.34
C ILE A 152 0.75 -15.02 8.91
N VAL A 153 1.15 -15.82 7.93
CA VAL A 153 0.96 -15.49 6.52
C VAL A 153 0.06 -16.51 5.84
N THR A 154 -1.01 -16.05 5.19
CA THR A 154 -1.99 -16.90 4.50
C THR A 154 -1.93 -16.70 2.98
N PRO A 155 -1.84 -17.77 2.17
CA PRO A 155 -1.84 -17.65 0.72
C PRO A 155 -3.27 -17.59 0.15
N VAL A 156 -3.52 -16.62 -0.73
CA VAL A 156 -4.80 -16.39 -1.40
C VAL A 156 -4.58 -16.31 -2.91
N GLN A 157 -5.37 -17.07 -3.66
CA GLN A 157 -5.29 -17.10 -5.13
C GLN A 157 -6.04 -15.91 -5.75
N ASP A 158 -5.55 -14.70 -5.52
CA ASP A 158 -6.13 -13.43 -5.97
C ASP A 158 -5.10 -12.28 -5.84
N VAL A 159 -4.20 -12.12 -6.82
CA VAL A 159 -3.17 -11.07 -6.77
C VAL A 159 -3.80 -9.68 -6.80
N GLU A 160 -4.72 -9.46 -7.76
CA GLU A 160 -5.37 -8.17 -7.96
C GLU A 160 -6.16 -7.74 -6.73
N GLY A 161 -6.95 -8.65 -6.14
CA GLY A 161 -7.76 -8.36 -4.96
C GLY A 161 -6.89 -8.03 -3.75
N VAL A 162 -5.83 -8.82 -3.50
CA VAL A 162 -4.92 -8.61 -2.37
C VAL A 162 -4.20 -7.26 -2.50
N GLU A 163 -3.67 -6.94 -3.67
CA GLU A 163 -2.90 -5.70 -3.93
C GLU A 163 -3.79 -4.44 -3.92
N LEU A 164 -4.99 -4.51 -4.54
CA LEU A 164 -5.93 -3.41 -4.53
C LEU A 164 -6.47 -3.10 -3.14
N CYS A 165 -6.70 -4.11 -2.30
CA CYS A 165 -7.10 -3.87 -0.91
C CYS A 165 -6.07 -2.99 -0.18
N GLY A 166 -4.78 -3.32 -0.29
CA GLY A 166 -3.68 -2.57 0.34
C GLY A 166 -3.55 -1.13 -0.17
N THR A 167 -3.94 -0.89 -1.42
CA THR A 167 -3.91 0.43 -2.07
C THR A 167 -5.11 1.28 -1.67
N LEU A 168 -6.33 0.79 -1.91
CA LEU A 168 -7.58 1.55 -1.77
C LEU A 168 -7.93 1.88 -0.31
N LYS A 169 -7.52 1.05 0.66
CA LYS A 169 -7.75 1.28 2.08
C LYS A 169 -7.22 2.63 2.59
N ASN A 170 -6.20 3.19 1.93
CA ASN A 170 -5.66 4.50 2.30
C ASN A 170 -6.64 5.65 2.01
N VAL A 171 -7.47 5.53 0.97
CA VAL A 171 -8.53 6.51 0.65
C VAL A 171 -9.59 6.50 1.74
N VAL A 172 -10.02 5.31 2.18
CA VAL A 172 -10.99 5.17 3.28
C VAL A 172 -10.41 5.66 4.61
N ALA A 173 -9.11 5.49 4.84
CA ALA A 173 -8.45 6.02 6.03
C ALA A 173 -8.41 7.56 6.07
N ILE A 174 -8.37 8.23 4.92
CA ILE A 174 -8.54 9.68 4.83
C ILE A 174 -9.96 10.06 5.24
N ALA A 175 -10.98 9.39 4.70
CA ALA A 175 -12.38 9.60 5.09
C ALA A 175 -12.59 9.43 6.60
N ALA A 176 -12.03 8.37 7.19
CA ALA A 176 -12.08 8.12 8.63
C ALA A 176 -11.39 9.23 9.43
N GLY A 177 -10.29 9.80 8.91
CA GLY A 177 -9.64 10.95 9.52
C GLY A 177 -10.47 12.23 9.47
N PHE A 178 -11.20 12.49 8.37
CA PHE A 178 -12.14 13.61 8.32
C PHE A 178 -13.23 13.48 9.38
N VAL A 179 -13.80 12.28 9.55
CA VAL A 179 -14.78 11.99 10.61
C VAL A 179 -14.21 12.27 12.00
N ASP A 180 -12.97 11.86 12.27
CA ASP A 180 -12.32 12.12 13.57
C ASP A 180 -12.10 13.62 13.78
N GLY A 181 -11.65 14.35 12.76
CA GLY A 181 -11.37 15.78 12.87
C GLY A 181 -12.62 16.66 12.98
N LEU A 182 -13.78 16.14 12.59
CA LEU A 182 -15.11 16.73 12.77
C LEU A 182 -15.84 16.23 14.02
N GLU A 183 -15.20 15.35 14.81
CA GLU A 183 -15.75 14.81 16.05
C GLU A 183 -17.13 14.10 15.90
N MET A 184 -17.40 13.47 14.75
CA MET A 184 -18.72 12.90 14.44
C MET A 184 -19.00 11.52 15.09
N GLY A 185 -18.07 11.01 15.90
CA GLY A 185 -18.22 9.80 16.69
C GLY A 185 -18.01 8.46 15.96
N ASN A 186 -17.98 7.38 16.76
CA ASN A 186 -17.60 6.04 16.29
C ASN A 186 -18.62 5.39 15.33
N ASN A 187 -19.92 5.69 15.47
CA ASN A 187 -20.95 5.15 14.59
C ASN A 187 -20.77 5.65 13.16
N THR A 188 -20.52 6.96 13.00
CA THR A 188 -20.23 7.58 11.70
C THR A 188 -18.96 6.98 11.09
N LYS A 189 -17.92 6.81 11.91
CA LYS A 189 -16.65 6.21 11.47
C LYS A 189 -16.83 4.78 10.97
N ALA A 190 -17.57 3.95 11.71
CA ALA A 190 -17.88 2.58 11.32
C ALA A 190 -18.70 2.53 10.03
N ALA A 191 -19.66 3.44 9.84
CA ALA A 191 -20.44 3.54 8.60
C ALA A 191 -19.55 3.89 7.40
N ILE A 192 -18.64 4.87 7.54
CA ILE A 192 -17.67 5.25 6.50
C ILE A 192 -16.73 4.09 6.16
N MET A 193 -16.22 3.38 7.17
CA MET A 193 -15.38 2.20 6.94
C MET A 193 -16.12 1.10 6.17
N ARG A 194 -17.38 0.82 6.52
CA ARG A 194 -18.21 -0.18 5.84
C ARG A 194 -18.53 0.23 4.39
N ILE A 195 -18.85 1.50 4.15
CA ILE A 195 -19.11 2.05 2.81
C ILE A 195 -17.83 2.00 1.96
N GLY A 196 -16.70 2.40 2.54
CA GLY A 196 -15.39 2.31 1.92
C GLY A 196 -15.02 0.88 1.54
N LEU A 197 -15.24 -0.11 2.42
CA LEU A 197 -14.99 -1.52 2.09
C LEU A 197 -15.86 -1.99 0.90
N ARG A 198 -17.11 -1.54 0.82
CA ARG A 198 -18.00 -1.87 -0.31
C ARG A 198 -17.51 -1.25 -1.61
N GLU A 199 -17.07 0.01 -1.58
CA GLU A 199 -16.49 0.68 -2.75
C GLU A 199 -15.15 0.07 -3.16
N MET A 200 -14.27 -0.29 -2.21
CA MET A 200 -13.04 -1.05 -2.49
C MET A 200 -13.35 -2.34 -3.26
N LYS A 201 -14.35 -3.10 -2.81
CA LYS A 201 -14.80 -4.33 -3.46
C LYS A 201 -15.36 -4.09 -4.85
N ALA A 202 -16.28 -3.14 -5.00
CA ALA A 202 -16.89 -2.83 -6.29
C ALA A 202 -15.84 -2.36 -7.31
N PHE A 203 -14.94 -1.46 -6.90
CA PHE A 203 -13.88 -0.91 -7.76
C PHE A 203 -12.97 -2.02 -8.27
N SER A 204 -12.54 -2.90 -7.36
CA SER A 204 -11.63 -3.99 -7.69
C SER A 204 -12.25 -4.98 -8.68
N LYS A 205 -13.54 -5.34 -8.50
CA LYS A 205 -14.25 -6.25 -9.40
C LYS A 205 -14.57 -5.64 -10.76
N MET A 206 -14.80 -4.32 -10.81
CA MET A 206 -15.03 -3.62 -12.06
C MET A 206 -13.76 -3.48 -12.89
N LEU A 207 -12.58 -3.38 -12.24
CA LEU A 207 -11.29 -3.41 -12.92
C LEU A 207 -10.87 -4.82 -13.32
N PHE A 208 -11.05 -5.80 -12.42
CA PHE A 208 -10.53 -7.15 -12.60
C PHE A 208 -11.58 -8.19 -12.22
N SER A 209 -12.04 -8.94 -13.23
CA SER A 209 -13.04 -10.00 -13.06
C SER A 209 -12.55 -11.18 -12.22
N SER A 210 -11.23 -11.33 -12.04
CA SER A 210 -10.58 -12.37 -11.22
C SER A 210 -10.77 -12.16 -9.71
N VAL A 211 -11.11 -10.94 -9.28
CA VAL A 211 -11.18 -10.56 -7.86
C VAL A 211 -12.30 -11.30 -7.14
N LYS A 212 -11.95 -11.92 -6.01
CA LYS A 212 -12.86 -12.74 -5.20
C LYS A 212 -13.41 -11.97 -4.02
N ASP A 213 -14.70 -12.20 -3.72
CA ASP A 213 -15.37 -11.58 -2.57
C ASP A 213 -14.72 -11.97 -1.23
N SER A 214 -14.24 -13.21 -1.12
CA SER A 214 -13.57 -13.73 0.08
C SER A 214 -12.30 -12.96 0.43
N THR A 215 -11.57 -12.44 -0.56
CA THR A 215 -10.31 -11.70 -0.38
C THR A 215 -10.46 -10.48 0.52
N PHE A 216 -11.64 -9.84 0.53
CA PHE A 216 -11.89 -8.66 1.37
C PHE A 216 -12.04 -8.99 2.86
N PHE A 217 -12.23 -10.26 3.21
CA PHE A 217 -12.28 -10.74 4.60
C PHE A 217 -10.90 -11.17 5.13
N GLU A 218 -9.90 -11.25 4.26
CA GLU A 218 -8.51 -11.57 4.63
C GLU A 218 -7.81 -10.37 5.28
N SER A 219 -6.61 -10.59 5.83
CA SER A 219 -5.83 -9.52 6.48
C SER A 219 -5.56 -8.33 5.54
N CYS A 220 -5.33 -8.57 4.25
CA CYS A 220 -5.14 -7.51 3.27
C CYS A 220 -6.35 -6.57 3.12
N GLY A 221 -7.57 -7.08 3.36
CA GLY A 221 -8.82 -6.36 3.20
C GLY A 221 -9.26 -5.69 4.50
N VAL A 222 -10.20 -6.32 5.21
CA VAL A 222 -10.86 -5.74 6.38
C VAL A 222 -9.90 -5.41 7.52
N ALA A 223 -8.90 -6.25 7.79
CA ALA A 223 -7.97 -6.01 8.91
C ALA A 223 -7.06 -4.79 8.63
N ASP A 224 -6.44 -4.72 7.44
CA ASP A 224 -5.60 -3.58 7.06
C ASP A 224 -6.43 -2.28 6.99
N LEU A 225 -7.68 -2.37 6.53
CA LEU A 225 -8.61 -1.25 6.55
C LEU A 225 -8.87 -0.74 7.97
N ILE A 226 -9.22 -1.63 8.90
CA ILE A 226 -9.51 -1.28 10.29
C ILE A 226 -8.28 -0.64 10.95
N THR A 227 -7.11 -1.31 10.91
CA THR A 227 -5.92 -0.78 11.57
C THR A 227 -5.52 0.59 11.03
N THR A 228 -5.70 0.80 9.71
CA THR A 228 -5.34 2.08 9.07
C THR A 228 -6.32 3.19 9.41
N CYS A 229 -7.61 2.90 9.49
CA CYS A 229 -8.64 3.86 9.88
C CYS A 229 -8.59 4.23 11.36
N LEU A 230 -7.97 3.41 12.22
CA LEU A 230 -7.82 3.68 13.66
C LEU A 230 -6.47 4.34 13.99
N GLY A 231 -5.36 3.84 13.46
CA GLY A 231 -4.01 4.26 13.85
C GLY A 231 -3.14 4.84 12.74
N GLY A 232 -3.59 4.78 11.49
CA GLY A 232 -2.76 5.06 10.32
C GLY A 232 -2.32 6.53 10.18
N ARG A 233 -1.21 6.74 9.47
CA ARG A 233 -0.70 8.08 9.13
C ARG A 233 -1.70 8.90 8.29
N ASN A 234 -2.37 8.27 7.33
CA ASN A 234 -3.39 8.92 6.50
C ASN A 234 -4.51 9.51 7.37
N ARG A 235 -5.03 8.72 8.32
CA ARG A 235 -6.06 9.14 9.28
C ARG A 235 -5.62 10.36 10.10
N LYS A 236 -4.41 10.32 10.70
CA LYS A 236 -3.86 11.42 11.52
C LYS A 236 -3.73 12.73 10.74
N VAL A 237 -3.29 12.66 9.48
CA VAL A 237 -3.12 13.85 8.63
C VAL A 237 -4.48 14.42 8.22
N ALA A 238 -5.42 13.56 7.83
CA ALA A 238 -6.78 13.97 7.48
C ALA A 238 -7.56 14.53 8.69
N GLU A 239 -7.36 14.00 9.89
CA GLU A 239 -7.91 14.55 11.13
C GLU A 239 -7.42 15.97 11.38
N ALA A 240 -6.11 16.20 11.32
CA ALA A 240 -5.54 17.52 11.53
C ALA A 240 -6.05 18.55 10.49
N PHE A 241 -6.20 18.12 9.23
CA PHE A 241 -6.76 18.94 8.16
C PHE A 241 -8.23 19.30 8.39
N ALA A 242 -9.06 18.34 8.81
CA ALA A 242 -10.46 18.60 9.11
C ALA A 242 -10.62 19.53 10.32
N ARG A 243 -9.79 19.38 11.37
CA ARG A 243 -9.77 20.28 12.54
C ARG A 243 -9.39 21.72 12.18
N SER A 244 -8.57 21.94 11.15
CA SER A 244 -8.27 23.30 10.65
C SER A 244 -9.31 23.85 9.68
N GLY A 245 -10.43 23.15 9.50
CA GLY A 245 -11.51 23.54 8.59
C GLY A 245 -11.13 23.44 7.11
N GLY A 246 -10.14 22.61 6.78
CA GLY A 246 -9.66 22.42 5.41
C GLY A 246 -8.84 23.59 4.83
N LYS A 247 -8.36 24.50 5.69
CA LYS A 247 -7.57 25.67 5.26
C LYS A 247 -6.12 25.33 4.93
N ASP A 248 -5.57 24.31 5.58
CA ASP A 248 -4.22 23.84 5.30
C ASP A 248 -4.21 22.95 4.07
N ARG A 249 -3.21 23.08 3.18
CA ARG A 249 -3.05 22.07 2.14
C ARG A 249 -2.58 20.76 2.76
N LEU A 250 -3.36 19.69 2.54
CA LEU A 250 -3.06 18.32 2.93
C LEU A 250 -1.68 17.82 2.41
N MET A 251 -1.12 18.51 1.41
CA MET A 251 0.17 18.25 0.75
C MET A 251 1.33 19.14 1.24
N SER A 252 1.23 19.76 2.42
CA SER A 252 2.32 20.58 2.98
C SER A 252 3.62 19.76 3.22
N SER A 253 4.78 20.42 3.26
CA SER A 253 6.11 19.76 3.26
C SER A 253 6.35 18.78 4.42
N LYS A 254 5.67 18.95 5.56
CA LYS A 254 5.71 18.03 6.72
C LYS A 254 4.82 16.79 6.56
N GLN A 255 3.95 16.75 5.54
CA GLN A 255 2.91 15.73 5.31
C GLN A 255 3.12 14.91 4.02
N LYS A 256 4.26 15.08 3.32
CA LYS A 256 4.64 14.37 2.07
C LYS A 256 4.63 12.83 2.14
N CYS A 257 4.41 12.23 3.30
CA CYS A 257 4.27 10.77 3.47
C CYS A 257 2.81 10.27 3.34
N CYS A 258 1.83 11.14 3.09
CA CYS A 258 0.42 10.77 3.00
C CYS A 258 0.07 10.19 1.61
N ARG A 259 0.31 8.89 1.42
CA ARG A 259 -0.02 8.18 0.17
C ARG A 259 -1.52 8.19 -0.15
N GLY A 260 -2.40 8.35 0.85
CA GLY A 260 -3.85 8.35 0.64
C GLY A 260 -4.35 9.45 -0.30
N VAL A 261 -3.68 10.61 -0.33
CA VAL A 261 -4.08 11.74 -1.19
C VAL A 261 -3.76 11.46 -2.65
N SER A 262 -2.57 10.93 -2.94
CA SER A 262 -2.20 10.54 -4.30
C SER A 262 -3.09 9.40 -4.80
N THR A 263 -3.33 8.38 -3.96
CA THR A 263 -4.23 7.28 -4.29
C THR A 263 -5.67 7.76 -4.51
N ALA A 264 -6.18 8.72 -3.73
CA ALA A 264 -7.51 9.28 -3.97
C ALA A 264 -7.60 10.00 -5.32
N LYS A 265 -6.55 10.73 -5.71
CA LYS A 265 -6.45 11.36 -7.04
C LYS A 265 -6.41 10.31 -8.14
N GLU A 266 -5.55 9.31 -8.02
CA GLU A 266 -5.41 8.21 -8.98
C GLU A 266 -6.74 7.47 -9.18
N VAL A 267 -7.43 7.13 -8.09
CA VAL A 267 -8.76 6.50 -8.14
C VAL A 267 -9.77 7.43 -8.83
N TYR A 268 -9.82 8.71 -8.46
CA TYR A 268 -10.74 9.67 -9.08
C TYR A 268 -10.51 9.80 -10.60
N GLU A 269 -9.26 9.83 -11.05
CA GLU A 269 -8.91 9.85 -12.47
C GLU A 269 -9.47 8.60 -13.17
N VAL A 270 -9.26 7.40 -12.61
CA VAL A 270 -9.82 6.16 -13.17
C VAL A 270 -11.35 6.21 -13.23
N LEU A 271 -12.00 6.65 -12.16
CA LEU A 271 -13.45 6.77 -12.08
C LEU A 271 -13.99 7.75 -13.13
N SER A 272 -13.33 8.90 -13.30
CA SER A 272 -13.73 9.92 -14.27
C SER A 272 -13.60 9.40 -15.71
N HIS A 273 -12.45 8.83 -16.07
CA HIS A 273 -12.22 8.30 -17.43
C HIS A 273 -13.16 7.15 -17.79
N ARG A 274 -13.57 6.35 -16.80
CA ARG A 274 -14.48 5.21 -17.00
C ARG A 274 -15.96 5.60 -16.92
N GLY A 275 -16.28 6.84 -16.53
CA GLY A 275 -17.67 7.27 -16.29
C GLY A 275 -18.30 6.60 -15.06
N TRP A 276 -17.50 6.30 -14.03
CA TRP A 276 -17.92 5.55 -12.85
C TRP A 276 -18.12 6.41 -11.59
N LEU A 277 -17.91 7.72 -11.64
CA LEU A 277 -17.94 8.59 -10.45
C LEU A 277 -19.20 8.42 -9.58
N GLU A 278 -20.37 8.23 -10.20
CA GLU A 278 -21.64 8.06 -9.49
C GLU A 278 -21.75 6.76 -8.69
N PHE A 279 -21.02 5.71 -9.09
CA PHE A 279 -21.02 4.42 -8.37
C PHE A 279 -20.10 4.42 -7.14
N PHE A 280 -19.22 5.42 -7.02
CA PHE A 280 -18.18 5.52 -5.99
C PHE A 280 -18.21 6.87 -5.26
N PRO A 281 -19.35 7.23 -4.64
CA PRO A 281 -19.53 8.55 -4.06
C PRO A 281 -18.55 8.83 -2.92
N LEU A 282 -18.19 7.85 -2.09
CA LEU A 282 -17.24 8.10 -1.00
C LEU A 282 -15.84 8.41 -1.55
N PHE A 283 -15.33 7.61 -2.50
CA PHE A 283 -14.04 7.88 -3.14
C PHE A 283 -14.01 9.24 -3.84
N ALA A 284 -15.08 9.59 -4.56
CA ALA A 284 -15.22 10.89 -5.22
C ALA A 284 -15.17 12.04 -4.20
N THR A 285 -16.00 11.98 -3.15
CA THR A 285 -16.05 12.99 -2.09
C THR A 285 -14.71 13.13 -1.37
N VAL A 286 -13.99 12.03 -1.10
CA VAL A 286 -12.66 12.10 -0.48
C VAL A 286 -11.70 12.91 -1.35
N HIS A 287 -11.66 12.65 -2.66
CA HIS A 287 -10.81 13.42 -3.57
C HIS A 287 -11.21 14.90 -3.62
N GLU A 288 -12.51 15.18 -3.78
CA GLU A 288 -13.09 16.53 -3.84
C GLU A 288 -12.77 17.36 -2.59
N ILE A 289 -12.78 16.75 -1.40
CA ILE A 289 -12.34 17.38 -0.15
C ILE A 289 -10.83 17.61 -0.15
N CYS A 290 -10.02 16.63 -0.58
CA CYS A 290 -8.56 16.74 -0.60
C CYS A 290 -8.05 17.91 -1.47
N ILE A 291 -8.75 18.22 -2.57
CA ILE A 291 -8.41 19.34 -3.46
C ILE A 291 -9.08 20.67 -3.06
N GLY A 292 -9.93 20.66 -2.04
CA GLY A 292 -10.63 21.85 -1.53
C GLY A 292 -11.86 22.26 -2.33
N SER A 293 -12.41 21.39 -3.18
CA SER A 293 -13.68 21.66 -3.88
C SER A 293 -14.90 21.47 -2.99
N LEU A 294 -14.78 20.63 -1.95
CA LEU A 294 -15.79 20.43 -0.91
C LEU A 294 -15.20 20.66 0.48
N PRO A 295 -16.01 21.14 1.45
CA PRO A 295 -15.58 21.20 2.85
C PRO A 295 -15.51 19.78 3.45
N PRO A 296 -14.68 19.55 4.49
CA PRO A 296 -14.61 18.25 5.16
C PRO A 296 -15.96 17.70 5.64
N SER A 297 -16.91 18.56 5.99
CA SER A 297 -18.26 18.19 6.44
C SER A 297 -19.06 17.39 5.41
N ALA A 298 -18.75 17.55 4.12
CA ALA A 298 -19.41 16.83 3.03
C ALA A 298 -19.17 15.31 3.07
N ILE A 299 -18.26 14.81 3.92
CA ILE A 299 -17.91 13.38 3.99
C ILE A 299 -19.10 12.47 4.30
N VAL A 300 -20.16 12.99 4.92
CA VAL A 300 -21.41 12.23 5.20
C VAL A 300 -22.52 12.48 4.18
N GLU A 301 -22.36 13.46 3.29
CA GLU A 301 -23.33 13.83 2.25
C GLU A 301 -23.14 13.03 0.96
N HIS A 302 -22.12 12.16 0.90
CA HIS A 302 -21.80 11.31 -0.24
C HIS A 302 -23.01 10.46 -0.74
N SER A 303 -23.97 10.16 0.13
CA SER A 303 -25.14 9.34 -0.20
C SER A 303 -26.23 10.04 -1.04
N GLU A 304 -26.16 11.36 -1.22
CA GLU A 304 -27.13 12.12 -2.05
C GLU A 304 -26.89 11.95 -3.56
N ARG A 305 -25.78 11.32 -3.96
CA ARG A 305 -25.40 11.06 -5.36
C ARG A 305 -25.70 9.61 -5.80
N LYS A 306 -26.75 8.98 -5.29
CA LYS A 306 -27.13 7.64 -5.75
C LYS A 306 -27.56 7.71 -7.22
N PRO A 307 -26.98 6.91 -8.13
CA PRO A 307 -27.66 6.60 -9.37
C PRO A 307 -28.90 5.75 -9.03
N GLU A 308 -30.04 6.10 -9.63
CA GLU A 308 -31.16 5.17 -9.74
C GLU A 308 -30.66 3.95 -10.52
N LEU A 309 -30.64 2.79 -9.87
CA LEU A 309 -30.35 1.50 -10.52
C LEU A 309 -31.54 1.07 -11.37
#